data_AF-A0A521G673-F1
#
_entry.id   AF-A0A521G673-F1
#
_cell.length_a   1.000
_cell.length_b   1.000
_cell.length_c   1.000
_cell.angle_alpha   90.00
_cell.angle_beta   90.00
_cell.angle_gamma   90.00
#
_symmetry.space_group_name_H-M   'P 1'
#
loop_
_entity.id
_entity.type
_entity.pdbx_description
1 polymer ?
#
loop_
_entity_poly.entity_id
_entity_poly.type
_entity_poly.pdbx_seq_one_letter_code
_entity_poly.pdbx_strand_id
1 'polypeptide(L)' 'MQGTVSQLAPSTNRQQYRIRVDLPHGLRTTSGSVPLPFRPEMTGTAELVTDDLRMMERAFYGLRSLIR' A
#
# COMPACT_ATOMS: atom_id res chain seq x y z
N MET A 1 -6.44 -5.54 -7.42
CA MET A 1 -5.77 -4.28 -7.80
C MET A 1 -4.65 -4.04 -6.78
N GLN A 2 -3.50 -3.52 -7.19
CA GLN A 2 -2.39 -3.22 -6.29
C GLN A 2 -2.01 -1.74 -6.46
N GLY A 3 -1.68 -1.09 -5.35
CA GLY A 3 -1.29 0.31 -5.30
C GLY A 3 -0.33 0.56 -4.15
N THR A 4 0.36 1.69 -4.20
CA THR A 4 1.36 2.07 -3.19
C THR A 4 0.92 3.35 -2.51
N VAL A 5 1.04 3.43 -1.18
CA VAL A 5 0.74 4.65 -0.44
C VAL A 5 1.84 5.68 -0.70
N SER A 6 1.48 6.82 -1.27
CA SER A 6 2.41 7.90 -1.62
C SER A 6 2.43 9.04 -0.60
N GLN A 7 1.31 9.29 0.08
CA GLN A 7 1.23 10.33 1.11
C GLN A 7 0.23 9.98 2.21
N LEU A 8 0.53 10.39 3.44
CA LEU A 8 -0.36 10.31 4.61
C LEU A 8 -0.60 11.73 5.15
N ALA A 9 -1.86 12.07 5.43
CA ALA A 9 -2.24 13.34 6.05
C ALA A 9 -3.31 13.11 7.14
N PRO A 10 -3.28 13.88 8.24
CA PRO A 10 -4.31 13.82 9.25
C PRO A 10 -5.64 14.36 8.70
N SER A 11 -6.76 13.74 9.07
CA SER A 11 -8.09 14.30 8.84
C SER A 11 -8.50 15.20 10.01
N THR A 12 -9.46 16.10 9.78
CA THR A 12 -10.11 16.91 10.84
C THR A 12 -10.66 16.04 11.97
N ASN A 13 -11.06 14.80 11.66
CA ASN A 13 -11.41 13.80 12.65
C ASN A 13 -10.14 13.04 13.09
N ARG A 14 -9.81 13.10 14.40
CA ARG A 14 -8.59 12.51 14.99
C ARG A 14 -8.46 11.00 14.82
N GLN A 15 -9.51 10.30 14.39
CA GLN A 15 -9.51 8.86 14.20
C GLN A 15 -9.37 8.43 12.73
N GLN A 16 -9.21 9.38 11.81
CA GLN A 16 -9.11 9.08 10.37
C GLN A 16 -7.88 9.73 9.76
N TYR A 17 -7.21 8.97 8.90
CA TYR A 17 -6.12 9.47 8.08
C TYR A 17 -6.56 9.51 6.62
N ARG A 18 -6.16 10.57 5.93
CA ARG A 18 -6.26 10.67 4.49
C ARG A 18 -4.97 10.13 3.89
N ILE A 19 -5.08 9.10 3.07
CA ILE A 19 -3.96 8.58 2.30
C ILE A 19 -4.13 8.94 0.82
N ARG A 20 -3.03 9.26 0.16
CA ARG A 20 -2.93 9.24 -1.30
C ARG A 20 -2.32 7.91 -1.69
N VAL A 21 -2.98 7.21 -2.61
CA VAL A 21 -2.55 5.91 -3.14
C VAL A 21 -2.30 6.09 -4.62
N ASP A 22 -1.11 5.71 -5.06
CA ASP A 22 -0.77 5.69 -6.46
C ASP A 22 -1.15 4.33 -7.05
N LEU A 23 -1.93 4.35 -8.13
CA LEU A 23 -2.43 3.18 -8.83
C LEU A 23 -1.79 3.11 -10.23
N PRO A 24 -0.52 2.66 -10.34
CA PRO A 24 0.23 2.70 -11.60
C PRO A 24 -0.40 1.86 -12.72
N HIS A 25 -1.19 0.85 -12.35
CA HIS A 25 -1.86 -0.05 -13.30
C HIS A 25 -3.34 0.32 -13.55
N GLY A 26 -3.80 1.47 -13.03
CA GLY A 26 -5.18 1.93 -13.15
C GLY A 26 -6.20 1.04 -12.43
N LEU A 27 -7.48 1.27 -12.73
CA LEU A 27 -8.60 0.52 -12.15
C LEU A 27 -8.99 -0.66 -13.06
N ARG A 28 -8.49 -1.85 -12.75
CA ARG A 28 -8.79 -3.10 -13.50
C ARG A 28 -9.64 -4.05 -12.67
N THR A 29 -10.78 -4.47 -13.21
CA THR A 29 -11.65 -5.46 -12.57
C THR A 29 -10.98 -6.85 -12.54
N THR A 30 -11.32 -7.68 -11.55
CA THR A 30 -10.81 -9.06 -11.42
C THR A 30 -11.15 -9.95 -12.62
N SER A 31 -12.18 -9.61 -13.40
CA SER A 31 -12.57 -10.30 -14.64
C SER A 31 -11.77 -9.83 -15.88
N GLY A 32 -10.78 -8.95 -15.69
CA GLY A 32 -9.72 -8.67 -16.67
C GLY A 32 -10.11 -7.90 -17.93
N SER A 33 -11.41 -7.72 -18.21
CA SER A 33 -11.86 -7.36 -19.57
C SER A 33 -12.45 -5.96 -19.70
N VAL A 34 -12.83 -5.31 -18.59
CA VAL A 34 -13.49 -3.99 -18.64
C VAL A 34 -12.74 -2.98 -17.77
N PRO A 35 -12.26 -1.86 -18.33
CA PRO A 35 -11.69 -0.76 -17.54
C PRO A 35 -12.79 -0.17 -16.66
N LEU A 36 -12.52 -0.04 -15.36
CA LEU A 36 -13.47 0.57 -14.43
C LEU A 36 -13.33 2.10 -14.54
N PRO A 37 -14.34 2.83 -15.04
CA PRO A 37 -14.24 4.28 -15.15
C PRO A 37 -14.11 4.90 -13.76
N PHE A 38 -13.07 5.72 -13.58
CA PHE A 38 -12.89 6.47 -12.34
C PHE A 38 -14.03 7.48 -12.21
N ARG A 39 -14.77 7.38 -11.11
CA ARG A 39 -15.77 8.35 -10.69
C ARG A 39 -15.30 8.95 -9.37
N PRO A 40 -15.40 10.27 -9.18
CA PRO A 40 -15.22 10.86 -7.86
C PRO A 40 -16.13 10.18 -6.83
N GLU A 41 -15.67 10.10 -5.58
CA GLU A 41 -16.43 9.53 -4.45
C GLU A 41 -16.74 8.03 -4.54
N MET A 42 -16.02 7.29 -5.38
CA MET A 42 -16.10 5.83 -5.36
C MET A 42 -15.69 5.26 -3.99
N THR A 43 -16.55 4.40 -3.45
CA THR A 43 -16.28 3.63 -2.23
C THR A 43 -15.64 2.30 -2.59
N GLY A 44 -14.77 1.81 -1.71
CA GLY A 44 -14.09 0.54 -1.89
C GLY A 44 -13.46 0.08 -0.59
N THR A 45 -13.17 -1.22 -0.53
CA THR A 45 -12.38 -1.82 0.55
C THR A 45 -11.00 -2.17 -0.01
N ALA A 46 -9.97 -1.98 0.82
CA ALA A 46 -8.61 -2.33 0.49
C ALA A 46 -7.96 -3.01 1.69
N GLU A 47 -7.04 -3.92 1.42
CA GLU A 47 -6.22 -4.56 2.44
C GLU A 47 -4.85 -3.87 2.46
N LEU A 48 -4.44 -3.41 3.64
CA LEU A 48 -3.13 -2.79 3.83
C LEU A 48 -2.11 -3.86 4.16
N VAL A 49 -1.25 -4.18 3.19
CA VAL A 49 -0.10 -5.05 3.38
C VAL A 49 1.11 -4.18 3.70
N THR A 50 1.66 -4.33 4.91
CA THR A 50 2.90 -3.68 5.34
C THR A 50 3.92 -4.75 5.70
N ASP A 51 5.16 -4.57 5.29
CA ASP A 51 6.25 -5.43 5.74
C ASP A 51 6.67 -5.04 7.16
N ASP A 52 6.78 -6.01 8.06
CA ASP A 52 7.37 -5.82 9.38
C ASP A 52 8.91 -5.77 9.25
N LEU A 53 9.51 -4.59 9.45
CA LEU A 53 10.96 -4.37 9.42
C LEU A 53 11.77 -5.32 10.33
N ARG A 54 11.11 -5.93 11.33
CA ARG A 54 11.68 -6.95 12.23
C ARG A 54 12.22 -8.17 11.49
N MET A 55 11.73 -8.48 10.29
CA MET A 55 12.26 -9.56 9.45
C MET A 55 13.56 -9.20 8.75
N MET A 56 13.64 -8.01 8.13
CA MET A 56 14.87 -7.57 7.48
C MET A 56 15.99 -7.35 8.51
N GLU A 57 15.68 -6.77 9.68
CA GLU A 57 16.63 -6.67 10.80
C GLU A 57 17.23 -8.04 11.18
N ARG A 58 16.40 -9.09 11.33
CA ARG A 58 16.86 -10.47 11.59
C ARG A 58 17.79 -11.02 10.50
N ALA A 59 17.49 -10.75 9.23
CA ALA A 59 18.32 -11.20 8.12
C ALA A 59 19.72 -10.53 8.13
N PHE A 60 19.81 -9.25 8.52
CA PHE A 60 21.09 -8.55 8.61
C PHE A 60 21.98 -9.03 9.76
N TYR A 61 21.42 -9.55 10.86
CA TYR A 61 22.23 -10.16 11.93
C TYR A 61 23.00 -11.39 11.45
N GLY A 62 22.41 -12.20 10.55
CA GLY A 62 23.10 -13.34 9.94
C GLY A 62 24.22 -12.94 8.97
N LEU A 63 24.04 -11.84 8.23
CA LEU A 63 25.08 -11.34 7.31
C LEU A 63 26.30 -10.76 8.04
N ARG A 64 26.11 -10.18 9.24
CA ARG A 64 27.20 -9.64 10.05
C ARG A 64 28.14 -10.72 10.62
N SER A 65 27.75 -12.00 10.65
CA SER A 65 28.62 -13.07 11.13
C SER A 65 29.64 -13.58 10.08
N LEU A 66 29.46 -13.24 8.80
CA LEU A 66 30.40 -13.58 7.72
C LEU A 66 31.53 -12.56 7.55
N ILE A 67 31.48 -11.41 8.22
CA ILE A 67 32.49 -10.35 8.13
C ILE A 67 33.36 -10.35 9.40
N ARG A 68 33.92 -11.53 9.76
CA ARG A 68 35.05 -11.62 10.68
C ARG A 68 36.32 -11.93 9.90
#